data_AF-A0A662ZDN6-F1
#
_entry.id   AF-A0A662ZDN6-F1
#
_cell.length_a   1.000
_cell.length_b   1.000
_cell.length_c   1.000
_cell.angle_alpha   90.00
_cell.angle_beta   90.00
_cell.angle_gamma   90.00
#
_symmetry.space_group_name_H-M   'P 1'
#
loop_
_entity.id
_entity.type
_entity.pdbx_description
1 polymer ?
#
loop_
_entity_poly.entity_id
_entity_poly.type
_entity_poly.pdbx_seq_one_letter_code
_entity_poly.pdbx_strand_id
1 'polypeptide(L)'
;EFAIAYKDYSESQNLYVMIDEYDNFANEILSKDLELFLNITSKDGFLKSFYAAIKAKASDVIAKTFITGVSSVSLDSLTSGFNIARNVTPFDCFNEYAGFTEDELEILIPKLVDVEKLGVSTKEIISRMKPVYDGYCFSRKADKTVYNSSMCLYYLDEMQRAEIFLNPEDYLDPACDQDGSKLSQLFNLTQKETAVFIIDTYLQGGVFYLNKLSENINLNQLKEYSREQLLSMLYYLGYLTIDREKSSTSELALKIPNRFMSKLFARCTIEFRYKNNTEFTEAPNLNLSALTACDDDISSFAQSCTEFLSRIMNNQVLSHMNEMALNLALYAKLETIEIVNTYVKMQQSVQVPKEGERFPDLVITVNKGLADECIYIIELKYLKKTEARDKNSDSALQRLVNKATEELAAYKSALDFKGKNVKAYAMVFAGPDCVYCEQQ
;
A
#
# COMPACT_ATOMS: atom_id res chain seq x y z
N GLU A 1 -20.60 -36.62 -16.72
CA GLU A 1 -21.05 -36.98 -18.08
C GLU A 1 -20.12 -36.45 -19.15
N PHE A 2 -19.86 -35.15 -19.23
CA PHE A 2 -18.92 -34.55 -20.19
C PHE A 2 -17.58 -35.29 -20.33
N ALA A 3 -16.86 -35.53 -19.22
CA ALA A 3 -15.56 -36.20 -19.27
C ALA A 3 -15.61 -37.62 -19.85
N ILE A 4 -16.74 -38.33 -19.68
CA ILE A 4 -16.93 -39.67 -20.25
C ILE A 4 -17.15 -39.56 -21.76
N ALA A 5 -18.06 -38.67 -22.19
CA ALA A 5 -18.29 -38.41 -23.62
C ALA A 5 -17.02 -37.93 -24.34
N TYR A 6 -16.19 -37.10 -23.69
CA TYR A 6 -14.92 -36.66 -24.25
C TYR A 6 -13.90 -37.80 -24.39
N LYS A 7 -13.86 -38.72 -23.43
CA LYS A 7 -13.02 -39.92 -23.50
C LYS A 7 -13.38 -40.77 -24.72
N ASP A 8 -14.68 -41.01 -24.88
CA ASP A 8 -15.21 -41.83 -25.97
C ASP A 8 -14.98 -41.16 -27.33
N TYR A 9 -14.96 -39.81 -27.38
CA TYR A 9 -14.66 -39.05 -28.59
C TYR A 9 -13.16 -38.99 -28.93
N SER A 10 -12.29 -38.76 -27.94
CA SER A 10 -10.89 -38.41 -28.20
C SER A 10 -9.93 -39.59 -28.24
N GLU A 11 -10.35 -40.76 -27.75
CA GLU A 11 -9.64 -42.06 -27.66
C GLU A 11 -8.28 -42.06 -26.93
N SER A 12 -7.57 -40.93 -26.83
CA SER A 12 -6.19 -40.81 -26.32
C SER A 12 -5.84 -39.45 -25.71
N GLN A 13 -6.66 -38.41 -25.86
CA GLN A 13 -6.35 -37.07 -25.37
C GLN A 13 -6.85 -36.89 -23.94
N ASN A 14 -6.01 -36.26 -23.11
CA ASN A 14 -6.36 -35.91 -21.74
C ASN A 14 -6.80 -34.45 -21.65
N LEU A 15 -7.73 -34.18 -20.74
CA LEU A 15 -8.23 -32.85 -20.45
C LEU A 15 -7.35 -32.09 -19.45
N TYR A 16 -7.26 -30.79 -19.67
CA TYR A 16 -6.75 -29.81 -18.71
C TYR A 16 -7.95 -29.02 -18.22
N VAL A 17 -8.12 -28.95 -16.90
CA VAL A 17 -9.18 -28.15 -16.28
C VAL A 17 -8.54 -26.91 -15.66
N MET A 18 -8.99 -25.74 -16.10
CA MET A 18 -8.58 -24.45 -15.54
C MET A 18 -9.81 -23.82 -14.88
N ILE A 19 -9.70 -23.48 -13.61
CA ILE A 19 -10.75 -22.82 -12.84
C ILE A 19 -10.17 -21.50 -12.37
N ASP A 20 -10.71 -20.41 -12.87
CA ASP A 20 -10.36 -19.08 -12.41
C ASP A 20 -11.31 -18.60 -11.32
N GLU A 21 -10.80 -17.72 -10.45
CA GLU A 21 -11.54 -17.09 -9.36
C GLU A 21 -12.39 -18.07 -8.53
N TYR A 22 -11.79 -19.18 -8.10
CA TYR A 22 -12.51 -20.27 -7.44
C TYR A 22 -13.24 -19.83 -6.16
N ASP A 23 -12.81 -18.73 -5.56
CA ASP A 23 -13.28 -18.15 -4.31
C ASP A 23 -14.22 -16.95 -4.51
N ASN A 24 -14.42 -16.45 -5.73
CA ASN A 24 -15.21 -15.24 -5.98
C ASN A 24 -16.68 -15.40 -5.54
N PHE A 25 -17.26 -16.59 -5.72
CA PHE A 25 -18.61 -16.90 -5.25
C PHE A 25 -18.77 -16.68 -3.73
N ALA A 26 -17.69 -16.85 -2.95
CA ALA A 26 -17.77 -16.74 -1.50
C ALA A 26 -18.13 -15.31 -1.10
N ASN A 27 -17.51 -14.30 -1.71
CA ASN A 27 -17.78 -12.90 -1.41
C ASN A 27 -19.17 -12.46 -1.88
N GLU A 28 -19.60 -12.91 -3.07
CA GLU A 28 -20.91 -12.54 -3.62
C GLU A 28 -22.08 -13.16 -2.85
N ILE A 29 -21.95 -14.40 -2.40
CA ILE A 29 -23.03 -15.11 -1.70
C ILE A 29 -23.01 -14.77 -0.21
N LEU A 30 -21.85 -14.68 0.43
CA LEU A 30 -21.75 -14.31 1.86
C LEU A 30 -22.41 -12.96 2.15
N SER A 31 -22.26 -11.99 1.26
CA SER A 31 -22.82 -10.64 1.43
C SER A 31 -24.35 -10.57 1.25
N LYS A 32 -24.96 -11.58 0.60
CA LYS A 32 -26.39 -11.58 0.23
C LYS A 32 -27.21 -12.61 0.99
N ASP A 33 -26.65 -13.80 1.21
CA ASP A 33 -27.36 -14.95 1.76
C ASP A 33 -26.39 -15.89 2.50
N LEU A 34 -26.24 -15.64 3.80
CA LEU A 34 -25.38 -16.43 4.68
C LEU A 34 -25.83 -17.91 4.76
N GLU A 35 -27.14 -18.17 4.70
CA GLU A 35 -27.68 -19.53 4.82
C GLU A 35 -27.37 -20.34 3.56
N LEU A 36 -27.54 -19.75 2.38
CA LEU A 36 -27.12 -20.32 1.10
C LEU A 36 -25.60 -20.57 1.06
N PHE A 37 -24.81 -19.61 1.53
CA PHE A 37 -23.36 -19.76 1.62
C PHE A 37 -22.97 -20.96 2.51
N LEU A 38 -23.54 -21.07 3.70
CA LEU A 38 -23.31 -22.19 4.60
C LEU A 38 -23.74 -23.53 3.98
N ASN A 39 -24.84 -23.56 3.21
CA ASN A 39 -25.32 -24.76 2.52
C ASN A 39 -24.37 -25.20 1.39
N ILE A 40 -23.98 -24.27 0.51
CA ILE A 40 -23.08 -24.53 -0.63
C ILE A 40 -21.69 -25.00 -0.15
N THR A 41 -21.20 -24.41 0.94
CA THR A 41 -19.87 -24.70 1.50
C THR A 41 -19.85 -25.86 2.51
N SER A 42 -21.03 -26.39 2.87
CA SER A 42 -21.18 -27.49 3.83
C SER A 42 -20.48 -28.78 3.40
N LYS A 43 -20.36 -29.73 4.35
CA LYS A 43 -19.79 -31.06 4.10
C LYS A 43 -20.56 -31.86 3.04
N ASP A 44 -21.80 -31.51 2.71
CA ASP A 44 -22.60 -32.15 1.67
C ASP A 44 -22.96 -31.16 0.55
N GLY A 45 -22.31 -30.00 0.53
CA GLY A 45 -22.57 -28.91 -0.40
C GLY A 45 -22.09 -29.18 -1.83
N PHE A 46 -22.61 -28.36 -2.75
CA PHE A 46 -22.31 -28.44 -4.18
C PHE A 46 -20.80 -28.42 -4.48
N LEU A 47 -20.03 -27.55 -3.82
CA LEU A 47 -18.60 -27.38 -4.11
C LEU A 47 -17.80 -28.65 -3.83
N LYS A 48 -18.11 -29.35 -2.73
CA LYS A 48 -17.48 -30.64 -2.44
C LYS A 48 -17.75 -31.64 -3.56
N SER A 49 -19.01 -31.73 -3.99
CA SER A 49 -19.45 -32.66 -5.04
C SER A 49 -18.79 -32.33 -6.38
N PHE A 50 -18.69 -31.05 -6.72
CA PHE A 50 -18.03 -30.56 -7.93
C PHE A 50 -16.55 -30.95 -7.97
N TYR A 51 -15.78 -30.62 -6.93
CA TYR A 51 -14.35 -30.94 -6.89
C TYR A 51 -14.09 -32.45 -6.74
N ALA A 52 -14.94 -33.18 -6.01
CA ALA A 52 -14.86 -34.63 -5.94
C ALA A 52 -15.07 -35.29 -7.32
N ALA A 53 -15.96 -34.74 -8.15
CA ALA A 53 -16.17 -35.22 -9.52
C ALA A 53 -14.93 -34.99 -10.41
N ILE A 54 -14.26 -33.84 -10.28
CA ILE A 54 -12.99 -33.56 -10.97
C ILE A 54 -11.93 -34.57 -10.51
N LYS A 55 -11.75 -34.74 -9.19
CA LYS A 55 -10.79 -35.69 -8.61
C LYS A 55 -11.04 -37.12 -9.09
N ALA A 56 -12.30 -37.56 -9.16
CA ALA A 56 -12.65 -38.90 -9.62
C ALA A 56 -12.25 -39.16 -11.09
N LYS A 57 -12.00 -38.10 -11.87
CA LYS A 57 -11.54 -38.18 -13.26
C LYS A 57 -10.07 -37.87 -13.44
N ALA A 58 -9.35 -37.48 -12.39
CA ALA A 58 -7.92 -37.14 -12.43
C ALA A 58 -7.00 -38.36 -12.64
N SER A 59 -7.48 -39.58 -12.40
CA SER A 59 -6.76 -40.83 -12.69
C SER A 59 -7.11 -41.44 -14.05
N ASP A 60 -7.90 -40.73 -14.86
CA ASP A 60 -8.41 -41.24 -16.14
C ASP A 60 -8.28 -40.15 -17.23
N VAL A 61 -9.30 -39.31 -17.38
CA VAL A 61 -9.42 -38.33 -18.47
C VAL A 61 -8.75 -37.00 -18.18
N ILE A 62 -8.73 -36.55 -16.92
CA ILE A 62 -8.19 -35.24 -16.55
C ILE A 62 -6.72 -35.40 -16.19
N ALA A 63 -5.82 -34.86 -17.01
CA ALA A 63 -4.38 -34.93 -16.75
C ALA A 63 -3.95 -33.93 -15.68
N LYS A 64 -4.49 -32.70 -15.72
CA LYS A 64 -4.14 -31.63 -14.77
C LYS A 64 -5.33 -30.74 -14.47
N THR A 65 -5.36 -30.23 -13.24
CA THR A 65 -6.28 -29.18 -12.82
C THR A 65 -5.45 -28.03 -12.27
N PHE A 66 -5.70 -26.82 -12.77
CA PHE A 66 -5.09 -25.58 -12.29
C PHE A 66 -6.19 -24.66 -11.80
N ILE A 67 -6.03 -24.12 -10.60
CA ILE A 67 -7.05 -23.33 -9.92
C ILE A 67 -6.40 -22.03 -9.45
N THR A 68 -7.02 -20.90 -9.78
CA THR A 68 -6.61 -19.56 -9.36
C THR A 68 -7.72 -18.91 -8.55
N GLY A 69 -7.32 -18.04 -7.63
CA GLY A 69 -8.21 -17.33 -6.70
C GLY A 69 -7.39 -16.34 -5.87
N VAL A 70 -8.08 -15.43 -5.20
CA VAL A 70 -7.42 -14.33 -4.46
C VAL A 70 -7.10 -14.75 -3.03
N SER A 71 -8.00 -15.45 -2.38
CA SER A 71 -7.88 -15.86 -0.99
C SER A 71 -7.61 -17.36 -0.90
N SER A 72 -6.73 -17.75 0.03
CA SER A 72 -6.54 -19.16 0.37
C SER A 72 -7.74 -19.66 1.20
N VAL A 73 -8.96 -19.52 0.70
CA VAL A 73 -10.16 -19.96 1.42
C VAL A 73 -10.08 -21.46 1.57
N SER A 74 -10.03 -21.93 2.82
CA SER A 74 -10.47 -23.29 3.10
C SER A 74 -11.96 -23.29 2.92
N LEU A 75 -12.40 -23.79 1.80
CA LEU A 75 -13.67 -24.49 1.84
C LEU A 75 -13.34 -25.81 2.54
N ASP A 76 -13.92 -26.08 3.72
CA ASP A 76 -13.83 -27.42 4.34
C ASP A 76 -14.28 -28.54 3.36
N SER A 77 -15.02 -28.16 2.31
CA SER A 77 -15.37 -28.97 1.15
C SER A 77 -14.25 -29.20 0.13
N LEU A 78 -13.29 -28.26 -0.05
CA LEU A 78 -12.10 -28.44 -0.90
C LEU A 78 -11.09 -29.42 -0.28
N THR A 79 -10.83 -29.31 1.02
CA THR A 79 -9.80 -30.13 1.69
C THR A 79 -10.21 -31.61 1.81
N SER A 80 -11.51 -31.92 1.83
CA SER A 80 -12.03 -33.30 1.83
C SER A 80 -12.38 -33.83 0.41
N GLY A 81 -12.93 -32.99 -0.47
CA GLY A 81 -13.29 -33.36 -1.85
C GLY A 81 -12.12 -33.38 -2.84
N PHE A 82 -11.09 -32.57 -2.58
CA PHE A 82 -9.98 -32.30 -3.51
C PHE A 82 -8.59 -32.33 -2.84
N ASN A 83 -8.37 -33.28 -1.93
CA ASN A 83 -7.10 -33.47 -1.20
C ASN A 83 -5.87 -33.84 -2.07
N ILE A 84 -5.99 -33.77 -3.40
CA ILE A 84 -4.89 -33.93 -4.35
C ILE A 84 -4.29 -32.59 -4.79
N ALA A 85 -4.90 -31.46 -4.40
CA ALA A 85 -4.39 -30.14 -4.70
C ALA A 85 -3.07 -29.87 -3.99
N ARG A 86 -2.17 -29.18 -4.71
CA ARG A 86 -0.91 -28.68 -4.19
C ARG A 86 -0.93 -27.16 -4.32
N ASN A 87 -0.73 -26.46 -3.21
CA ASN A 87 -0.55 -25.01 -3.25
C ASN A 87 0.80 -24.70 -3.93
N VAL A 88 0.75 -23.97 -5.05
CA VAL A 88 1.94 -23.59 -5.84
C VAL A 88 2.28 -22.10 -5.73
N THR A 89 1.45 -21.29 -5.07
CA THR A 89 1.69 -19.86 -4.82
C THR A 89 3.08 -19.54 -4.27
N PRO A 90 3.65 -20.32 -3.31
CA PRO A 90 4.98 -19.97 -2.77
C PRO A 90 6.16 -20.40 -3.67
N PHE A 91 5.92 -21.04 -4.82
CA PHE A 91 7.00 -21.45 -5.72
C PHE A 91 7.49 -20.28 -6.56
N ASP A 92 8.80 -20.12 -6.58
CA ASP A 92 9.55 -19.11 -7.33
C ASP A 92 9.23 -19.11 -8.83
N CYS A 93 9.05 -20.28 -9.43
CA CYS A 93 8.68 -20.38 -10.85
C CYS A 93 7.32 -19.75 -11.20
N PHE A 94 6.46 -19.45 -10.22
CA PHE A 94 5.19 -18.76 -10.41
C PHE A 94 5.22 -17.29 -9.97
N ASN A 95 6.34 -16.79 -9.43
CA ASN A 95 6.42 -15.41 -8.94
C ASN A 95 6.14 -14.38 -10.04
N GLU A 96 6.75 -14.58 -11.21
CA GLU A 96 6.60 -13.67 -12.37
C GLU A 96 5.23 -13.81 -13.05
N TYR A 97 4.44 -14.85 -12.74
CA TYR A 97 3.11 -15.03 -13.32
C TYR A 97 2.08 -14.02 -12.80
N ALA A 98 2.32 -13.43 -11.62
CA ALA A 98 1.37 -12.57 -10.93
C ALA A 98 1.45 -11.08 -11.31
N GLY A 99 2.34 -10.69 -12.23
CA GLY A 99 2.52 -9.29 -12.62
C GLY A 99 3.51 -9.13 -13.77
N PHE A 100 3.85 -7.89 -14.11
CA PHE A 100 4.88 -7.63 -15.11
C PHE A 100 6.27 -7.53 -14.47
N THR A 101 7.26 -8.06 -15.15
CA THR A 101 8.67 -7.77 -14.85
C THR A 101 9.10 -6.46 -15.51
N GLU A 102 10.20 -5.90 -15.02
CA GLU A 102 10.81 -4.71 -15.64
C GLU A 102 11.19 -4.97 -17.11
N ASP A 103 11.73 -6.15 -17.41
CA ASP A 103 12.11 -6.55 -18.77
C ASP A 103 10.90 -6.58 -19.73
N GLU A 104 9.74 -7.05 -19.25
CA GLU A 104 8.50 -7.05 -20.02
C GLU A 104 7.99 -5.63 -20.25
N LEU A 105 8.10 -4.75 -19.24
CA LEU A 105 7.72 -3.34 -19.39
C LEU A 105 8.64 -2.60 -20.37
N GLU A 106 9.94 -2.90 -20.40
CA GLU A 106 10.87 -2.33 -21.40
C GLU A 106 10.43 -2.65 -22.84
N ILE A 107 9.80 -3.81 -23.05
CA ILE A 107 9.28 -4.24 -24.36
C ILE A 107 7.86 -3.69 -24.62
N LEU A 108 7.03 -3.61 -23.59
CA LEU A 108 5.62 -3.26 -23.70
C LEU A 108 5.39 -1.76 -23.87
N ILE A 109 6.06 -0.92 -23.08
CA ILE A 109 5.83 0.52 -23.03
C ILE A 109 5.98 1.19 -24.42
N PRO A 110 7.04 0.95 -25.22
CA PRO A 110 7.17 1.56 -26.54
C PRO A 110 6.08 1.15 -27.55
N LYS A 111 5.35 0.06 -27.27
CA LYS A 111 4.24 -0.41 -28.12
C LYS A 111 2.91 0.22 -27.74
N LEU A 112 2.77 0.66 -26.49
CA LEU A 112 1.56 1.26 -25.96
C LEU A 112 1.61 2.79 -25.99
N VAL A 113 2.79 3.39 -25.84
CA VAL A 113 2.95 4.83 -25.70
C VAL A 113 4.04 5.33 -26.64
N ASP A 114 3.78 6.46 -27.31
CA ASP A 114 4.77 7.17 -28.13
C ASP A 114 5.75 7.94 -27.24
N VAL A 115 6.80 7.25 -26.80
CA VAL A 115 7.81 7.81 -25.89
C VAL A 115 8.59 8.99 -26.49
N GLU A 116 8.76 9.01 -27.82
CA GLU A 116 9.44 10.11 -28.52
C GLU A 116 8.61 11.39 -28.45
N LYS A 117 7.30 11.28 -28.70
CA LYS A 117 6.37 12.41 -28.59
C LYS A 117 6.30 12.96 -27.17
N LEU A 118 6.41 12.10 -26.15
CA LEU A 118 6.47 12.52 -24.75
C LEU A 118 7.79 13.15 -24.35
N GLY A 119 8.85 12.98 -25.14
CA GLY A 119 10.19 13.47 -24.81
C GLY A 119 10.83 12.78 -23.60
N VAL A 120 10.43 11.53 -23.30
CA VAL A 120 10.95 10.72 -22.19
C VAL A 120 11.39 9.36 -22.69
N SER A 121 12.31 8.72 -21.98
CA SER A 121 12.71 7.34 -22.26
C SER A 121 11.81 6.32 -21.57
N THR A 122 11.75 5.10 -22.11
CA THR A 122 11.07 3.96 -21.46
C THR A 122 11.55 3.73 -20.03
N LYS A 123 12.86 3.91 -19.78
CA LYS A 123 13.45 3.76 -18.44
C LYS A 123 12.96 4.82 -17.47
N GLU A 124 12.72 6.05 -17.93
CA GLU A 124 12.13 7.10 -17.09
C GLU A 124 10.68 6.77 -16.72
N ILE A 125 9.89 6.22 -17.64
CA ILE A 125 8.52 5.77 -17.38
C ILE A 125 8.53 4.64 -16.33
N ILE A 126 9.35 3.60 -16.54
CA ILE A 126 9.51 2.50 -15.58
C ILE A 126 9.94 3.03 -14.20
N SER A 127 10.96 3.89 -14.16
CA SER A 127 11.46 4.47 -12.91
C SER A 127 10.39 5.28 -12.17
N ARG A 128 9.47 5.92 -12.90
CA ARG A 128 8.36 6.66 -12.32
C ARG A 128 7.28 5.73 -11.77
N MET A 129 6.98 4.63 -12.47
CA MET A 129 6.00 3.62 -12.04
C MET A 129 6.47 2.79 -10.84
N LYS A 130 7.77 2.50 -10.76
CA LYS A 130 8.36 1.55 -9.79
C LYS A 130 7.96 1.79 -8.33
N PRO A 131 8.03 3.02 -7.78
CA PRO A 131 7.70 3.25 -6.37
C PRO A 131 6.20 3.04 -6.05
N VAL A 132 5.33 3.03 -7.07
CA VAL A 132 3.87 2.97 -6.92
C VAL A 132 3.32 1.59 -7.26
N TYR A 133 3.84 0.93 -8.31
CA TYR A 133 3.26 -0.30 -8.85
C TYR A 133 4.12 -1.56 -8.69
N ASP A 134 5.43 -1.44 -8.43
CA ASP A 134 6.35 -2.59 -8.23
C ASP A 134 6.37 -3.05 -6.75
N GLY A 135 7.24 -4.00 -6.43
CA GLY A 135 7.60 -4.39 -5.08
C GLY A 135 7.02 -5.72 -4.65
N TYR A 136 6.14 -6.32 -5.46
CA TYR A 136 5.49 -7.58 -5.15
C TYR A 136 6.43 -8.77 -5.37
N CYS A 137 6.56 -9.61 -4.35
CA CYS A 137 7.33 -10.84 -4.31
C CYS A 137 6.51 -11.92 -3.57
N PHE A 138 6.20 -13.01 -4.28
CA PHE A 138 5.34 -14.10 -3.80
C PHE A 138 6.12 -15.37 -3.43
N SER A 139 7.42 -15.38 -3.67
CA SER A 139 8.31 -16.43 -3.16
C SER A 139 9.57 -15.87 -2.54
N ARG A 140 9.99 -16.44 -1.41
CA ARG A 140 11.30 -16.13 -0.79
C ARG A 140 12.48 -16.44 -1.72
N LYS A 141 12.29 -17.38 -2.65
CA LYS A 141 13.31 -17.82 -3.61
C LYS A 141 13.22 -17.09 -4.96
N ALA A 142 12.26 -16.19 -5.14
CA ALA A 142 12.16 -15.44 -6.37
C ALA A 142 13.35 -14.48 -6.53
N ASP A 143 13.79 -14.27 -7.77
CA ASP A 143 14.89 -13.35 -8.06
C ASP A 143 14.41 -11.92 -8.34
N LYS A 144 13.16 -11.77 -8.79
CA LYS A 144 12.55 -10.49 -9.20
C LYS A 144 11.34 -10.14 -8.35
N THR A 145 11.08 -8.83 -8.22
CA THR A 145 9.74 -8.33 -7.91
C THR A 145 8.95 -8.15 -9.20
N VAL A 146 7.63 -8.07 -9.08
CA VAL A 146 6.73 -7.77 -10.19
C VAL A 146 5.93 -6.52 -9.92
N TYR A 147 5.54 -5.87 -11.01
CA TYR A 147 4.62 -4.76 -11.05
C TYR A 147 3.18 -5.28 -11.13
N ASN A 148 2.26 -4.60 -10.45
CA ASN A 148 0.83 -4.84 -10.64
C ASN A 148 0.45 -4.52 -12.10
N SER A 149 0.11 -5.55 -12.85
CA SER A 149 -0.13 -5.45 -14.30
C SER A 149 -1.32 -4.56 -14.64
N SER A 150 -2.40 -4.63 -13.85
CA SER A 150 -3.61 -3.84 -14.07
C SER A 150 -3.33 -2.34 -13.89
N MET A 151 -2.61 -1.98 -12.81
CA MET A 151 -2.14 -0.61 -12.58
C MET A 151 -1.26 -0.09 -13.72
N CYS A 152 -0.32 -0.92 -14.19
CA CYS A 152 0.55 -0.55 -15.29
C CYS A 152 -0.22 -0.29 -16.58
N LEU A 153 -1.14 -1.18 -16.96
CA LEU A 153 -1.93 -1.04 -18.18
C LEU A 153 -2.85 0.19 -18.12
N TYR A 154 -3.50 0.42 -16.98
CA TYR A 154 -4.35 1.58 -16.77
C TYR A 154 -3.56 2.88 -16.93
N TYR A 155 -2.42 3.01 -16.25
CA TYR A 155 -1.55 4.18 -16.35
C TYR A 155 -1.04 4.43 -17.77
N LEU A 156 -0.61 3.38 -18.48
CA LEU A 156 -0.09 3.50 -19.84
C LEU A 156 -1.19 3.87 -20.85
N ASP A 157 -2.42 3.38 -20.70
CA ASP A 157 -3.58 3.80 -21.51
C ASP A 157 -3.90 5.28 -21.28
N GLU A 158 -3.93 5.73 -20.03
CA GLU A 158 -4.17 7.15 -19.71
C GLU A 158 -3.05 8.06 -20.24
N MET A 159 -1.79 7.64 -20.15
CA MET A 159 -0.66 8.36 -20.76
C MET A 159 -0.77 8.43 -22.28
N GLN A 160 -1.16 7.33 -22.94
CA GLN A 160 -1.35 7.29 -24.38
C GLN A 160 -2.42 8.30 -24.82
N ARG A 161 -3.55 8.37 -24.10
CA ARG A 161 -4.66 9.27 -24.42
C ARG A 161 -4.33 10.73 -24.15
N ALA A 162 -3.67 11.01 -23.03
CA ALA A 162 -3.36 12.37 -22.61
C ALA A 162 -2.14 12.96 -23.35
N GLU A 163 -1.29 12.09 -23.94
CA GLU A 163 -0.06 12.46 -24.64
C GLU A 163 0.89 13.32 -23.78
N ILE A 164 0.89 13.08 -22.47
CA ILE A 164 1.74 13.75 -21.48
C ILE A 164 2.33 12.75 -20.48
N PHE A 165 3.46 13.10 -19.86
CA PHE A 165 4.09 12.28 -18.85
C PHE A 165 3.38 12.44 -17.49
N LEU A 166 2.47 11.51 -17.19
CA LEU A 166 1.54 11.58 -16.06
C LEU A 166 2.18 11.16 -14.72
N ASN A 167 1.63 11.62 -13.59
CA ASN A 167 2.01 11.16 -12.26
C ASN A 167 1.25 9.86 -11.90
N PRO A 168 1.92 8.70 -11.74
CA PRO A 168 1.25 7.41 -11.53
C PRO A 168 0.37 7.35 -10.28
N GLU A 169 0.64 8.17 -9.26
CA GLU A 169 -0.21 8.20 -8.06
C GLU A 169 -1.63 8.73 -8.32
N ASP A 170 -1.82 9.51 -9.39
CA ASP A 170 -3.12 10.05 -9.78
C ASP A 170 -3.90 9.10 -10.72
N TYR A 171 -3.27 8.00 -11.18
CA TYR A 171 -3.84 7.07 -12.14
C TYR A 171 -3.78 5.64 -11.63
N LEU A 172 -4.80 5.29 -10.84
CA LEU A 172 -4.96 3.97 -10.27
C LEU A 172 -6.11 3.26 -11.00
N ASP A 173 -5.96 1.96 -11.24
CA ASP A 173 -7.05 1.14 -11.81
C ASP A 173 -8.24 1.09 -10.83
N PRO A 174 -9.46 1.51 -11.26
CA PRO A 174 -10.68 1.50 -10.46
C PRO A 174 -11.07 0.14 -9.86
N ALA A 175 -10.59 -0.97 -10.44
CA ALA A 175 -10.86 -2.31 -9.91
C ALA A 175 -10.10 -2.61 -8.60
N CYS A 176 -9.02 -1.87 -8.32
CA CYS A 176 -8.24 -2.03 -7.10
C CYS A 176 -8.83 -1.25 -5.92
N ASP A 177 -8.38 -1.58 -4.71
CA ASP A 177 -8.78 -0.94 -3.45
C ASP A 177 -8.17 0.47 -3.32
N GLN A 178 -8.61 1.43 -4.14
CA GLN A 178 -8.06 2.79 -4.15
C GLN A 178 -8.37 3.53 -2.86
N ASP A 179 -9.65 3.46 -2.52
CA ASP A 179 -10.13 3.74 -1.21
C ASP A 179 -10.05 2.39 -0.45
N GLY A 180 -8.91 2.00 0.12
CA GLY A 180 -8.70 1.22 1.38
C GLY A 180 -9.84 0.75 2.31
N SER A 181 -11.12 0.96 2.00
CA SER A 181 -12.30 0.38 2.61
C SER A 181 -12.19 -1.13 2.85
N LYS A 182 -11.62 -1.91 1.92
CA LYS A 182 -11.40 -3.36 2.13
C LYS A 182 -10.37 -3.60 3.23
N LEU A 183 -9.25 -2.86 3.23
CA LEU A 183 -8.24 -2.93 4.29
C LEU A 183 -8.83 -2.54 5.65
N SER A 184 -9.61 -1.45 5.71
CA SER A 184 -10.28 -1.00 6.93
C SER A 184 -11.29 -2.03 7.44
N GLN A 185 -12.02 -2.71 6.55
CA GLN A 185 -12.91 -3.82 6.93
C GLN A 185 -12.12 -4.97 7.57
N LEU A 186 -10.97 -5.37 7.02
CA LEU A 186 -10.13 -6.41 7.60
C LEU A 186 -9.65 -6.08 9.00
N PHE A 187 -9.29 -4.82 9.25
CA PHE A 187 -8.88 -4.35 10.58
C PHE A 187 -10.06 -4.34 11.57
N ASN A 188 -11.29 -4.12 11.09
CA ASN A 188 -12.50 -4.18 11.93
C ASN A 188 -12.90 -5.63 12.29
N LEU A 189 -12.46 -6.61 11.50
CA LEU A 189 -12.75 -8.04 11.70
C LEU A 189 -11.71 -8.76 12.56
N THR A 190 -10.68 -8.06 13.06
CA THR A 190 -9.62 -8.64 13.90
C THR A 190 -9.66 -8.12 15.34
N GLN A 191 -8.90 -8.79 16.20
CA GLN A 191 -8.63 -8.34 17.56
C GLN A 191 -8.00 -6.96 17.56
N LYS A 192 -8.45 -6.10 18.47
CA LYS A 192 -7.92 -4.74 18.64
C LYS A 192 -6.40 -4.75 18.82
N GLU A 193 -5.86 -5.72 19.56
CA GLU A 193 -4.44 -5.90 19.81
C GLU A 193 -3.66 -6.22 18.53
N THR A 194 -4.27 -6.97 17.61
CA THR A 194 -3.67 -7.29 16.30
C THR A 194 -3.68 -6.07 15.39
N ALA A 195 -4.78 -5.31 15.33
CA ALA A 195 -4.84 -4.06 14.58
C ALA A 195 -3.79 -3.06 15.09
N VAL A 196 -3.67 -2.89 16.41
CA VAL A 196 -2.66 -2.03 17.03
C VAL A 196 -1.25 -2.51 16.69
N PHE A 197 -0.97 -3.80 16.77
CA PHE A 197 0.32 -4.37 16.36
C PHE A 197 0.67 -4.04 14.91
N ILE A 198 -0.29 -4.15 13.99
CA ILE A 198 -0.06 -3.85 12.57
C ILE A 198 0.24 -2.36 12.36
N ILE A 199 -0.56 -1.48 12.98
CA ILE A 199 -0.38 -0.02 12.92
C ILE A 199 0.99 0.37 13.50
N ASP A 200 1.33 -0.14 14.68
CA ASP A 200 2.57 0.23 15.36
C ASP A 200 3.80 -0.25 14.57
N THR A 201 3.71 -1.43 13.94
CA THR A 201 4.77 -1.94 13.05
C THR A 201 4.89 -1.09 11.78
N TYR A 202 3.76 -0.70 11.17
CA TYR A 202 3.73 0.20 10.02
C TYR A 202 4.40 1.54 10.33
N LEU A 203 3.98 2.19 11.43
CA LEU A 203 4.54 3.47 11.87
C LEU A 203 6.04 3.38 12.13
N GLN A 204 6.54 2.23 12.57
CA GLN A 204 7.98 1.99 12.81
C GLN A 204 8.78 1.67 11.54
N GLY A 205 8.14 1.55 10.37
CA GLY A 205 8.80 1.06 9.15
C GLY A 205 9.28 -0.38 9.28
N GLY A 206 8.60 -1.17 10.13
CA GLY A 206 8.95 -2.54 10.46
C GLY A 206 8.54 -3.56 9.41
N VAL A 207 8.85 -4.82 9.69
CA VAL A 207 8.40 -5.99 8.92
C VAL A 207 7.63 -6.95 9.82
N PHE A 208 6.75 -7.74 9.23
CA PHE A 208 5.91 -8.69 9.94
C PHE A 208 6.51 -10.10 9.82
N TYR A 209 6.92 -10.68 10.94
CA TYR A 209 7.47 -12.03 10.96
C TYR A 209 6.38 -13.08 11.18
N LEU A 210 6.48 -14.17 10.42
CA LEU A 210 5.58 -15.32 10.45
C LEU A 210 6.40 -16.60 10.29
N ASN A 211 6.04 -17.67 11.01
CA ASN A 211 6.67 -18.98 10.77
C ASN A 211 6.33 -19.53 9.37
N LYS A 212 5.07 -19.38 8.95
CA LYS A 212 4.57 -19.75 7.62
C LYS A 212 3.29 -18.97 7.32
N LEU A 213 2.98 -18.84 6.04
CA LEU A 213 1.66 -18.38 5.61
C LEU A 213 0.61 -19.40 6.03
N SER A 214 -0.52 -18.90 6.51
CA SER A 214 -1.69 -19.71 6.75
C SER A 214 -2.23 -20.19 5.41
N GLU A 215 -2.36 -21.50 5.27
CA GLU A 215 -3.08 -22.12 4.16
C GLU A 215 -4.49 -22.43 4.66
N ASN A 216 -5.49 -22.36 3.77
CA ASN A 216 -6.85 -22.79 4.10
C ASN A 216 -7.45 -21.96 5.26
N ILE A 217 -7.54 -20.64 5.07
CA ILE A 217 -8.22 -19.72 6.00
C ILE A 217 -9.73 -19.87 5.79
N ASN A 218 -10.46 -20.28 6.81
CA ASN A 218 -11.90 -20.49 6.70
C ASN A 218 -12.63 -19.15 6.86
N LEU A 219 -13.26 -18.65 5.78
CA LEU A 219 -14.03 -17.41 5.80
C LEU A 219 -15.32 -17.49 6.64
N ASN A 220 -15.76 -18.70 6.99
CA ASN A 220 -16.96 -18.97 7.79
C ASN A 220 -16.67 -18.92 9.30
N GLN A 221 -15.44 -18.63 9.71
CA GLN A 221 -15.13 -18.45 11.13
C GLN A 221 -15.83 -17.18 11.64
N LEU A 222 -16.90 -17.39 12.42
CA LEU A 222 -17.61 -16.36 13.19
C LEU A 222 -16.80 -15.79 14.37
N LYS A 223 -15.50 -16.12 14.47
CA LYS A 223 -14.57 -15.67 15.52
C LYS A 223 -13.43 -14.88 14.87
N GLU A 224 -12.92 -13.88 15.58
CA GLU A 224 -11.82 -13.01 15.14
C GLU A 224 -10.62 -13.84 14.62
N TYR A 225 -10.10 -13.46 13.45
CA TYR A 225 -8.93 -14.11 12.85
C TYR A 225 -7.68 -13.93 13.72
N SER A 226 -6.84 -14.97 13.79
CA SER A 226 -5.53 -14.88 14.43
C SER A 226 -4.62 -13.89 13.68
N ARG A 227 -3.57 -13.42 14.35
CA ARG A 227 -2.56 -12.54 13.75
C ARG A 227 -1.95 -13.17 12.49
N GLU A 228 -1.59 -14.45 12.54
CA GLU A 228 -1.01 -15.18 11.43
C GLU A 228 -1.99 -15.30 10.25
N GLN A 229 -3.27 -15.54 10.53
CA GLN A 229 -4.32 -15.60 9.51
C GLN A 229 -4.48 -14.23 8.84
N LEU A 230 -4.58 -13.15 9.62
CA LEU A 230 -4.74 -11.81 9.07
C LEU A 230 -3.54 -11.38 8.24
N LEU A 231 -2.31 -11.55 8.73
CA LEU A 231 -1.10 -11.22 7.97
C LEU A 231 -1.00 -12.05 6.68
N SER A 232 -1.46 -13.30 6.70
CA SER A 232 -1.55 -14.13 5.49
C SER A 232 -2.61 -13.62 4.51
N MET A 233 -3.78 -13.18 5.00
CA MET A 233 -4.81 -12.56 4.15
C MET A 233 -4.29 -11.27 3.51
N LEU A 234 -3.62 -10.42 4.29
CA LEU A 234 -3.02 -9.19 3.77
C LEU A 234 -1.97 -9.50 2.69
N TYR A 235 -1.22 -10.59 2.83
CA TYR A 235 -0.31 -11.08 1.79
C TYR A 235 -1.05 -11.54 0.53
N TYR A 236 -2.06 -12.40 0.65
CA TYR A 236 -2.80 -12.93 -0.50
C TYR A 236 -3.57 -11.83 -1.26
N LEU A 237 -4.06 -10.82 -0.55
CA LEU A 237 -4.73 -9.65 -1.13
C LEU A 237 -3.75 -8.60 -1.71
N GLY A 238 -2.43 -8.82 -1.57
CA GLY A 238 -1.42 -7.91 -2.09
C GLY A 238 -1.17 -6.65 -1.24
N TYR A 239 -1.72 -6.54 -0.03
CA TYR A 239 -1.35 -5.44 0.88
C TYR A 239 0.05 -5.63 1.47
N LEU A 240 0.45 -6.89 1.65
CA LEU A 240 1.79 -7.29 2.08
C LEU A 240 2.45 -8.18 1.04
N THR A 241 3.77 -8.26 1.12
CA THR A 241 4.59 -9.05 0.21
C THR A 241 5.82 -9.60 0.92
N ILE A 242 6.51 -10.58 0.33
CA ILE A 242 7.67 -11.20 0.97
C ILE A 242 8.89 -10.26 0.90
N ASP A 243 9.47 -9.99 2.07
CA ASP A 243 10.80 -9.38 2.19
C ASP A 243 11.86 -10.49 2.14
N ARG A 244 12.43 -10.72 0.96
CA ARG A 244 13.41 -11.78 0.72
C ARG A 244 14.66 -11.64 1.58
N GLU A 245 15.12 -10.41 1.81
CA GLU A 245 16.37 -10.13 2.52
C GLU A 245 16.28 -10.46 4.00
N LYS A 246 15.10 -10.23 4.60
CA LYS A 246 14.82 -10.51 6.01
C LYS A 246 14.21 -11.88 6.25
N SER A 247 13.79 -12.58 5.20
CA SER A 247 13.21 -13.92 5.31
C SER A 247 14.29 -15.00 5.40
N SER A 248 14.09 -15.97 6.27
CA SER A 248 14.96 -17.14 6.45
C SER A 248 14.25 -18.44 6.04
N THR A 249 14.91 -19.58 6.22
CA THR A 249 14.29 -20.91 5.98
C THR A 249 13.20 -21.27 7.00
N SER A 250 13.25 -20.69 8.20
CA SER A 250 12.35 -21.01 9.32
C SER A 250 11.35 -19.90 9.63
N GLU A 251 11.53 -18.72 9.05
CA GLU A 251 10.73 -17.54 9.33
C GLU A 251 10.60 -16.68 8.07
N LEU A 252 9.38 -16.27 7.76
CA LEU A 252 9.02 -15.40 6.66
C LEU A 252 8.87 -13.97 7.17
N ALA A 253 9.50 -13.01 6.49
CA ALA A 253 9.29 -11.60 6.72
C ALA A 253 8.37 -11.05 5.63
N LEU A 254 7.31 -10.34 6.04
CA LEU A 254 6.43 -9.61 5.16
C LEU A 254 6.64 -8.10 5.30
N LYS A 255 6.55 -7.37 4.19
CA LYS A 255 6.62 -5.91 4.14
C LYS A 255 5.49 -5.35 3.28
N ILE A 256 5.25 -4.05 3.40
CA ILE A 256 4.40 -3.31 2.47
C ILE A 256 5.15 -3.19 1.13
N PRO A 257 4.54 -3.55 -0.03
CA PRO A 257 5.27 -3.66 -1.29
C PRO A 257 5.74 -2.31 -1.85
N ASN A 258 4.88 -1.29 -1.81
CA ASN A 258 5.09 -0.01 -2.47
C ASN A 258 4.35 1.13 -1.76
N ARG A 259 4.51 2.34 -2.30
CA ARG A 259 3.92 3.57 -1.73
C ARG A 259 2.41 3.60 -1.82
N PHE A 260 1.82 3.04 -2.87
CA PHE A 260 0.37 2.97 -2.98
C PHE A 260 -0.22 2.17 -1.80
N MET A 261 0.32 0.97 -1.54
CA MET A 261 -0.07 0.19 -0.36
C MET A 261 0.26 0.93 0.94
N SER A 262 1.40 1.62 1.04
CA SER A 262 1.74 2.43 2.21
C SER A 262 0.67 3.50 2.52
N LYS A 263 0.11 4.17 1.50
CA LYS A 263 -0.97 5.16 1.66
C LYS A 263 -2.29 4.54 2.15
N LEU A 264 -2.59 3.31 1.74
CA LEU A 264 -3.71 2.53 2.28
C LEU A 264 -3.52 2.25 3.78
N PHE A 265 -2.32 1.81 4.19
CA PHE A 265 -2.00 1.62 5.62
C PHE A 265 -2.02 2.94 6.41
N ALA A 266 -1.57 4.04 5.81
CA ALA A 266 -1.67 5.39 6.38
C ALA A 266 -3.14 5.75 6.68
N ARG A 267 -4.03 5.66 5.69
CA ARG A 267 -5.45 5.99 5.90
C ARG A 267 -6.12 5.06 6.91
N CYS A 268 -5.85 3.76 6.82
CA CYS A 268 -6.35 2.81 7.82
C CYS A 268 -5.88 3.19 9.23
N THR A 269 -4.62 3.62 9.38
CA THR A 269 -4.10 4.11 10.66
C THR A 269 -4.85 5.36 11.14
N ILE A 270 -5.13 6.31 10.26
CA ILE A 270 -5.90 7.53 10.60
C ILE A 270 -7.30 7.16 11.09
N GLU A 271 -8.00 6.29 10.38
CA GLU A 271 -9.35 5.85 10.73
C GLU A 271 -9.38 5.12 12.08
N PHE A 272 -8.46 4.17 12.31
CA PHE A 272 -8.45 3.35 13.52
C PHE A 272 -7.88 4.07 14.74
N ARG A 273 -6.84 4.89 14.57
CA ARG A 273 -6.09 5.48 15.68
C ARG A 273 -6.49 6.91 16.01
N TYR A 274 -6.87 7.71 15.01
CA TYR A 274 -7.10 9.15 15.19
C TYR A 274 -8.58 9.53 15.14
N LYS A 275 -9.32 9.07 14.12
CA LYS A 275 -10.69 9.56 13.82
C LYS A 275 -11.68 9.40 14.99
N ASN A 276 -11.58 8.29 15.72
CA ASN A 276 -12.44 7.99 16.88
C ASN A 276 -11.76 8.29 18.23
N ASN A 277 -10.59 8.94 18.24
CA ASN A 277 -9.85 9.24 19.45
C ASN A 277 -10.15 10.66 19.93
N THR A 278 -10.83 10.77 21.08
CA THR A 278 -11.24 12.06 21.66
C THR A 278 -10.04 12.98 21.90
N GLU A 279 -8.90 12.44 22.34
CA GLU A 279 -7.68 13.24 22.58
C GLU A 279 -7.07 13.81 21.31
N PHE A 280 -7.27 13.15 20.17
CA PHE A 280 -6.86 13.66 18.87
C PHE A 280 -7.85 14.71 18.34
N THR A 281 -9.15 14.41 18.44
CA THR A 281 -10.22 15.30 17.94
C THR A 281 -10.28 16.61 18.71
N GLU A 282 -10.13 16.57 20.04
CA GLU A 282 -10.13 17.76 20.91
C GLU A 282 -8.78 18.49 20.96
N ALA A 283 -7.73 17.94 20.34
CA ALA A 283 -6.44 18.62 20.27
C ALA A 283 -6.55 19.93 19.46
N PRO A 284 -5.74 20.96 19.78
CA PRO A 284 -5.74 22.23 19.05
C PRO A 284 -5.58 22.03 17.54
N ASN A 285 -6.29 22.84 16.76
CA ASN A 285 -6.12 22.87 15.31
C ASN A 285 -4.80 23.54 14.93
N LEU A 286 -4.27 23.16 13.77
CA LEU A 286 -3.07 23.76 13.22
C LEU A 286 -3.41 25.16 12.68
N ASN A 287 -2.54 26.13 12.93
CA ASN A 287 -2.72 27.50 12.49
C ASN A 287 -2.19 27.67 11.06
N LEU A 288 -3.11 27.69 10.10
CA LEU A 288 -2.80 27.87 8.68
C LEU A 288 -2.82 29.33 8.22
N SER A 289 -3.02 30.32 9.10
CA SER A 289 -3.21 31.72 8.69
C SER A 289 -2.03 32.27 7.89
N ALA A 290 -0.80 32.01 8.35
CA ALA A 290 0.43 32.43 7.66
C ALA A 290 0.60 31.72 6.31
N LEU A 291 0.22 30.44 6.24
CA LEU A 291 0.23 29.67 4.98
C LEU A 291 -0.77 30.27 3.99
N THR A 292 -2.02 30.53 4.42
CA THR A 292 -3.07 31.09 3.54
C THR A 292 -2.82 32.53 3.11
N ALA A 293 -2.08 33.31 3.91
CA ALA A 293 -1.64 34.66 3.57
C ALA A 293 -0.43 34.66 2.63
N CYS A 294 0.12 33.49 2.30
CA CYS A 294 1.34 33.33 1.52
C CYS A 294 2.55 34.05 2.18
N ASP A 295 2.64 34.03 3.52
CA ASP A 295 3.73 34.63 4.30
C ASP A 295 5.03 33.79 4.21
N ASP A 296 6.18 34.43 4.42
CA ASP A 296 7.50 33.76 4.52
C ASP A 296 7.79 33.24 5.94
N ASP A 297 7.17 33.82 6.96
CA ASP A 297 7.30 33.38 8.35
C ASP A 297 6.10 32.50 8.74
N ILE A 298 6.34 31.19 8.85
CA ILE A 298 5.34 30.20 9.27
C ILE A 298 5.52 29.77 10.73
N SER A 299 6.18 30.58 11.57
CA SER A 299 6.42 30.26 12.99
C SER A 299 5.13 29.97 13.76
N SER A 300 4.02 30.64 13.41
CA SER A 300 2.70 30.37 13.99
C SER A 300 2.16 28.97 13.67
N PHE A 301 2.42 28.48 12.44
CA PHE A 301 2.12 27.10 12.04
C PHE A 301 3.00 26.12 12.83
N ALA A 302 4.31 26.34 12.89
CA ALA A 302 5.26 25.50 13.63
C ALA A 302 4.92 25.40 15.13
N GLN A 303 4.53 26.52 15.75
CA GLN A 303 4.07 26.55 17.13
C GLN A 303 2.78 25.74 17.31
N SER A 304 1.81 25.90 16.41
CA SER A 304 0.56 25.12 16.48
C SER A 304 0.78 23.61 16.32
N CYS A 305 1.75 23.19 15.48
CA CYS A 305 2.18 21.79 15.39
C CYS A 305 2.73 21.30 16.73
N THR A 306 3.53 22.12 17.41
CA THR A 306 4.10 21.79 18.73
C THR A 306 3.01 21.57 19.78
N GLU A 307 2.01 22.46 19.82
CA GLU A 307 0.88 22.37 20.75
C GLU A 307 0.03 21.12 20.50
N PHE A 308 -0.28 20.84 19.23
CA PHE A 308 -1.00 19.64 18.81
C PHE A 308 -0.24 18.34 19.17
N LEU A 309 1.04 18.23 18.77
CA LEU A 309 1.85 17.04 19.02
C LEU A 309 2.04 16.79 20.52
N SER A 310 2.20 17.86 21.31
CA SER A 310 2.28 17.77 22.77
C SER A 310 1.04 17.11 23.37
N ARG A 311 -0.16 17.44 22.88
CA ARG A 311 -1.42 16.86 23.36
C ARG A 311 -1.50 15.36 23.09
N ILE A 312 -1.23 14.93 21.86
CA ILE A 312 -1.39 13.52 21.46
C ILE A 312 -0.29 12.62 22.06
N MET A 313 0.93 13.15 22.23
CA MET A 313 2.04 12.42 22.85
C MET A 313 1.84 12.24 24.36
N ASN A 314 1.40 13.28 25.07
CA ASN A 314 1.17 13.21 26.52
C ASN A 314 0.07 12.20 26.88
N ASN A 315 -0.94 12.08 26.02
CA ASN A 315 -2.06 11.15 26.21
C ASN A 315 -1.82 9.76 25.59
N GLN A 316 -0.58 9.43 25.19
CA GLN A 316 -0.21 8.13 24.64
C GLN A 316 -1.05 7.70 23.42
N VAL A 317 -1.59 8.66 22.66
CA VAL A 317 -2.20 8.39 21.35
C VAL A 317 -1.14 7.81 20.40
N LEU A 318 0.11 8.26 20.57
CA LEU A 318 1.31 7.76 19.90
C LEU A 318 2.41 7.47 20.92
N SER A 319 2.74 6.19 21.10
CA SER A 319 3.76 5.73 22.07
C SER A 319 5.18 5.76 21.52
N HIS A 320 5.34 5.63 20.22
CA HIS A 320 6.63 5.59 19.54
C HIS A 320 6.63 6.59 18.38
N MET A 321 7.35 7.69 18.57
CA MET A 321 7.49 8.75 17.57
C MET A 321 8.74 8.55 16.73
N ASN A 322 8.58 8.76 15.43
CA ASN A 322 9.61 8.83 14.38
C ASN A 322 9.09 9.72 13.24
N GLU A 323 9.85 9.86 12.15
CA GLU A 323 9.48 10.71 11.00
C GLU A 323 8.15 10.27 10.36
N MET A 324 7.90 8.97 10.18
CA MET A 324 6.65 8.46 9.63
C MET A 324 5.44 8.79 10.52
N ALA A 325 5.54 8.55 11.83
CA ALA A 325 4.48 8.87 12.77
C ALA A 325 4.24 10.38 12.90
N LEU A 326 5.29 11.19 12.84
CA LEU A 326 5.22 12.65 12.81
C LEU A 326 4.49 13.13 11.55
N ASN A 327 4.93 12.67 10.37
CA ASN A 327 4.33 13.03 9.09
C ASN A 327 2.85 12.66 9.07
N LEU A 328 2.51 11.42 9.43
CA LEU A 328 1.13 10.95 9.45
C LEU A 328 0.25 11.72 10.44
N ALA A 329 0.74 12.03 11.64
CA ALA A 329 -0.04 12.75 12.65
C ALA A 329 -0.37 14.18 12.20
N LEU A 330 0.61 14.89 11.60
CA LEU A 330 0.41 16.23 11.06
C LEU A 330 -0.53 16.19 9.85
N TYR A 331 -0.31 15.27 8.91
CA TYR A 331 -1.19 15.07 7.75
C TYR A 331 -2.64 14.81 8.20
N ALA A 332 -2.84 13.86 9.11
CA ALA A 332 -4.15 13.50 9.62
C ALA A 332 -4.87 14.69 10.27
N LYS A 333 -4.14 15.55 11.00
CA LYS A 333 -4.73 16.74 11.60
C LYS A 333 -5.05 17.80 10.55
N LEU A 334 -4.17 18.01 9.56
CA LEU A 334 -4.42 18.91 8.44
C LEU A 334 -5.68 18.51 7.65
N GLU A 335 -5.91 17.22 7.42
CA GLU A 335 -7.12 16.72 6.73
C GLU A 335 -8.43 17.04 7.47
N THR A 336 -8.39 17.29 8.79
CA THR A 336 -9.58 17.70 9.55
C THR A 336 -9.95 19.18 9.39
N ILE A 337 -9.08 19.97 8.76
CA ILE A 337 -9.24 21.42 8.66
C ILE A 337 -9.77 21.77 7.27
N GLU A 338 -11.05 22.13 7.19
CA GLU A 338 -11.69 22.55 5.95
C GLU A 338 -11.38 24.01 5.63
N ILE A 339 -10.38 24.25 4.77
CA ILE A 339 -10.08 25.57 4.21
C ILE A 339 -10.34 25.54 2.71
N VAL A 340 -11.11 26.51 2.23
CA VAL A 340 -11.42 26.67 0.80
C VAL A 340 -10.13 26.81 0.00
N ASN A 341 -10.05 26.13 -1.15
CA ASN A 341 -8.90 26.14 -2.05
C ASN A 341 -7.56 25.71 -1.42
N THR A 342 -7.60 25.00 -0.29
CA THR A 342 -6.41 24.41 0.34
C THR A 342 -6.41 22.90 0.18
N TYR A 343 -5.28 22.35 -0.25
CA TYR A 343 -5.10 20.92 -0.51
C TYR A 343 -3.79 20.45 0.12
N VAL A 344 -3.85 19.33 0.85
CA VAL A 344 -2.68 18.73 1.49
C VAL A 344 -2.45 17.36 0.89
N LYS A 345 -1.22 17.09 0.49
CA LYS A 345 -0.76 15.77 0.03
C LYS A 345 0.42 15.32 0.89
N MET A 346 0.37 14.09 1.38
CA MET A 346 1.48 13.45 2.10
C MET A 346 2.28 12.59 1.12
N GLN A 347 3.62 12.72 1.15
CA GLN A 347 4.55 11.90 0.37
C GLN A 347 4.18 11.83 -1.11
N GLN A 348 3.80 12.96 -1.70
CA GLN A 348 3.45 13.05 -3.12
C GLN A 348 4.68 12.76 -3.98
N SER A 349 4.52 11.96 -5.03
CA SER A 349 5.57 11.76 -6.05
C SER A 349 5.87 13.06 -6.78
N VAL A 350 7.14 13.46 -6.84
CA VAL A 350 7.63 14.62 -7.60
C VAL A 350 8.86 14.24 -8.44
N GLN A 351 8.88 14.68 -9.69
CA GLN A 351 9.96 14.35 -10.63
C GLN A 351 11.11 15.35 -10.53
N VAL A 352 12.21 14.94 -9.92
CA VAL A 352 13.43 15.74 -9.86
C VAL A 352 14.32 15.41 -11.07
N PRO A 353 14.69 16.41 -11.90
CA PRO A 353 15.58 16.17 -13.03
C PRO A 353 16.89 15.50 -12.61
N LYS A 354 17.28 14.42 -13.31
CA LYS A 354 18.49 13.60 -13.07
C LYS A 354 18.50 12.77 -11.78
N GLU A 355 17.62 13.04 -10.82
CA GLU A 355 17.50 12.25 -9.58
C GLU A 355 16.32 11.28 -9.60
N GLY A 356 15.33 11.52 -10.47
CA GLY A 356 14.14 10.69 -10.59
C GLY A 356 13.05 11.06 -9.58
N GLU A 357 12.26 10.08 -9.18
CA GLU A 357 11.15 10.28 -8.26
C GLU A 357 11.62 10.55 -6.83
N ARG A 358 11.07 11.62 -6.25
CA ARG A 358 11.26 12.02 -4.88
C ARG A 358 9.91 12.25 -4.20
N PHE A 359 9.90 12.32 -2.87
CA PHE A 359 8.67 12.27 -2.09
C PHE A 359 8.77 13.20 -0.88
N PRO A 360 8.44 14.48 -1.04
CA PRO A 360 8.42 15.43 0.06
C PRO A 360 7.41 14.99 1.12
N ASP A 361 7.73 15.20 2.39
CA ASP A 361 6.87 14.72 3.48
C ASP A 361 5.45 15.27 3.40
N LEU A 362 5.31 16.59 3.28
CA LEU A 362 4.03 17.28 3.10
C LEU A 362 4.13 18.32 1.97
N VAL A 363 3.11 18.34 1.12
CA VAL A 363 2.89 19.36 0.10
C VAL A 363 1.54 20.00 0.36
N ILE A 364 1.55 21.29 0.72
CA ILE A 364 0.35 22.07 1.04
C ILE A 364 0.18 23.13 -0.05
N THR A 365 -0.88 23.02 -0.85
CA THR A 365 -1.27 24.05 -1.83
C THR A 365 -2.35 24.91 -1.20
N VAL A 366 -2.12 26.21 -1.08
CA VAL A 366 -3.11 27.20 -0.64
C VAL A 366 -3.56 28.06 -1.81
N ASN A 367 -4.76 28.64 -1.71
CA ASN A 367 -5.31 29.54 -2.73
C ASN A 367 -5.32 28.92 -4.14
N LYS A 368 -5.49 27.59 -4.24
CA LYS A 368 -5.46 26.86 -5.51
C LYS A 368 -6.45 27.45 -6.51
N GLY A 369 -5.99 27.76 -7.72
CA GLY A 369 -6.77 28.37 -8.79
C GLY A 369 -6.95 29.88 -8.68
N LEU A 370 -6.35 30.54 -7.67
CA LEU A 370 -6.35 32.00 -7.51
C LEU A 370 -5.01 32.60 -7.98
N ALA A 371 -4.96 33.93 -8.09
CA ALA A 371 -3.76 34.64 -8.54
C ALA A 371 -2.57 34.53 -7.57
N ASP A 372 -2.86 34.27 -6.31
CA ASP A 372 -1.94 34.10 -5.19
C ASP A 372 -1.80 32.63 -4.75
N GLU A 373 -2.04 31.68 -5.66
CA GLU A 373 -1.74 30.25 -5.43
C GLU A 373 -0.27 30.07 -4.96
N CYS A 374 -0.09 29.37 -3.85
CA CYS A 374 1.22 29.11 -3.26
C CYS A 374 1.33 27.65 -2.81
N ILE A 375 2.48 27.04 -3.07
CA ILE A 375 2.79 25.66 -2.68
C ILE A 375 3.87 25.69 -1.61
N TYR A 376 3.53 25.14 -0.45
CA TYR A 376 4.46 24.88 0.64
C TYR A 376 4.93 23.44 0.58
N ILE A 377 6.25 23.23 0.47
CA ILE A 377 6.89 21.94 0.61
C ILE A 377 7.51 21.89 1.99
N ILE A 378 7.07 20.97 2.84
CA ILE A 378 7.56 20.83 4.21
C ILE A 378 8.26 19.49 4.34
N GLU A 379 9.56 19.53 4.64
CA GLU A 379 10.36 18.35 4.95
C GLU A 379 10.54 18.23 6.46
N LEU A 380 10.12 17.09 7.02
CA LEU A 380 10.03 16.87 8.46
C LEU A 380 11.19 15.98 8.92
N LYS A 381 11.91 16.42 9.95
CA LYS A 381 12.91 15.60 10.64
C LYS A 381 12.56 15.45 12.11
N TYR A 382 12.96 14.33 12.69
CA TYR A 382 12.60 14.00 14.07
C TYR A 382 13.83 13.56 14.89
N LEU A 383 13.94 14.11 16.09
CA LEU A 383 14.90 13.76 17.13
C LEU A 383 14.17 13.23 18.36
N LYS A 384 14.66 12.14 18.94
CA LYS A 384 14.12 11.67 20.22
C LYS A 384 14.50 12.63 21.33
N LYS A 385 13.63 12.79 22.34
CA LYS A 385 13.92 13.64 23.53
C LYS A 385 15.24 13.29 24.22
N THR A 386 15.64 12.03 24.20
CA THR A 386 16.92 11.56 24.77
C THR A 386 18.11 12.06 23.96
N GLU A 387 18.01 12.08 22.63
CA GLU A 387 19.04 12.58 21.72
C GLU A 387 19.15 14.10 21.80
N ALA A 388 18.01 14.78 21.91
CA ALA A 388 17.94 16.23 22.05
C ALA A 388 18.58 16.77 23.35
N ARG A 389 18.68 15.95 24.39
CA ARG A 389 19.30 16.29 25.68
C ARG A 389 20.79 15.96 25.75
N ASP A 390 21.34 15.27 24.75
CA ASP A 390 22.75 14.93 24.70
C ASP A 390 23.59 16.19 24.39
N LYS A 391 24.83 16.25 24.89
CA LYS A 391 25.78 17.32 24.56
C LYS A 391 26.12 17.38 23.07
N ASN A 392 25.91 16.28 22.35
CA ASN A 392 26.07 16.21 20.89
C ASN A 392 24.80 16.64 20.12
N SER A 393 23.73 17.04 20.81
CA SER A 393 22.44 17.40 20.21
C SER A 393 22.57 18.48 19.12
N ASP A 394 23.35 19.53 19.36
CA ASP A 394 23.55 20.60 18.37
C ASP A 394 24.16 20.07 17.06
N SER A 395 25.06 19.09 17.16
CA SER A 395 25.64 18.43 15.99
C SER A 395 24.66 17.49 15.28
N ALA A 396 23.73 16.88 16.02
CA ALA A 396 22.68 16.03 15.47
C ALA A 396 21.59 16.86 14.77
N LEU A 397 21.18 17.96 15.39
CA LEU A 397 20.26 18.94 14.82
C LEU A 397 20.83 19.49 13.51
N GLN A 398 22.07 19.97 13.50
CA GLN A 398 22.69 20.51 12.28
C GLN A 398 22.76 19.48 11.15
N ARG A 399 23.02 18.20 11.46
CA ARG A 399 23.01 17.13 10.44
C ARG A 399 21.62 16.92 9.82
N LEU A 400 20.57 16.94 10.64
CA LEU A 400 19.19 16.81 10.15
C LEU A 400 18.74 18.02 9.35
N VAL A 401 19.10 19.23 9.79
CA VAL A 401 18.87 20.46 9.03
C VAL A 401 19.55 20.37 7.67
N ASN A 402 20.85 20.04 7.62
CA ASN A 402 21.57 19.91 6.36
C ASN A 402 20.92 18.86 5.43
N LYS A 403 20.50 17.71 5.98
CA LYS A 403 19.81 16.66 5.21
C LYS A 403 18.48 17.18 4.62
N ALA A 404 17.67 17.84 5.43
CA ALA A 404 16.41 18.42 4.97
C ALA A 404 16.62 19.51 3.92
N THR A 405 17.64 20.37 4.08
CA THR A 405 18.01 21.38 3.09
C THR A 405 18.44 20.75 1.76
N GLU A 406 19.23 19.68 1.78
CA GLU A 406 19.62 18.93 0.57
C GLU A 406 18.41 18.33 -0.16
N GLU A 407 17.48 17.71 0.58
CA GLU A 407 16.24 17.14 0.05
C GLU A 407 15.33 18.23 -0.56
N LEU A 408 15.14 19.36 0.15
CA LEU A 408 14.32 20.48 -0.32
C LEU A 408 14.91 21.16 -1.56
N ALA A 409 16.24 21.28 -1.65
CA ALA A 409 16.91 21.82 -2.83
C ALA A 409 16.60 20.97 -4.08
N ALA A 410 16.57 19.64 -3.93
CA ALA A 410 16.14 18.73 -4.98
C ALA A 410 14.66 18.95 -5.34
N TYR A 411 13.77 19.01 -4.35
CA TYR A 411 12.32 19.14 -4.58
C TYR A 411 11.93 20.45 -5.27
N LYS A 412 12.57 21.59 -4.94
CA LYS A 412 12.31 22.88 -5.62
C LYS A 412 12.58 22.84 -7.11
N SER A 413 13.46 21.93 -7.56
CA SER A 413 13.78 21.75 -8.98
C SER A 413 12.85 20.78 -9.70
N ALA A 414 11.87 20.19 -9.00
CA ALA A 414 10.97 19.21 -9.58
C ALA A 414 10.09 19.81 -10.70
N LEU A 415 9.86 19.00 -11.74
CA LEU A 415 9.07 19.42 -12.92
C LEU A 415 7.62 19.78 -12.54
N ASP A 416 7.05 19.10 -11.56
CA ASP A 416 5.70 19.30 -11.02
C ASP A 416 5.45 20.73 -10.46
N PHE A 417 6.54 21.42 -10.10
CA PHE A 417 6.52 22.76 -9.50
C PHE A 417 7.01 23.87 -10.43
N LYS A 418 7.37 23.53 -11.67
CA LYS A 418 7.90 24.51 -12.65
C LYS A 418 6.88 25.62 -12.91
N GLY A 419 7.30 26.87 -12.69
CA GLY A 419 6.48 28.06 -12.94
C GLY A 419 5.45 28.36 -11.85
N LYS A 420 5.47 27.64 -10.73
CA LYS A 420 4.58 27.87 -9.58
C LYS A 420 5.31 28.64 -8.47
N ASN A 421 4.56 29.35 -7.63
CA ASN A 421 5.10 29.97 -6.42
C ASN A 421 5.30 28.88 -5.36
N VAL A 422 6.56 28.57 -5.05
CA VAL A 422 6.91 27.47 -4.14
C VAL A 422 7.80 27.97 -3.00
N LYS A 423 7.40 27.64 -1.78
CA LYS A 423 8.17 27.88 -0.55
C LYS A 423 8.50 26.56 0.11
N ALA A 424 9.78 26.32 0.38
CA ALA A 424 10.29 25.06 0.91
C ALA A 424 10.77 25.28 2.34
N TYR A 425 10.29 24.48 3.29
CA TYR A 425 10.62 24.61 4.72
C TYR A 425 11.18 23.30 5.27
N ALA A 426 12.31 23.42 5.96
CA ALA A 426 12.84 22.35 6.78
C ALA A 426 12.30 22.55 8.21
N MET A 427 11.63 21.54 8.75
CA MET A 427 11.11 21.54 10.11
C MET A 427 11.70 20.38 10.90
N VAL A 428 12.37 20.68 12.02
CA VAL A 428 12.95 19.65 12.90
C VAL A 428 12.24 19.64 14.23
N PHE A 429 11.73 18.48 14.63
CA PHE A 429 11.03 18.25 15.89
C PHE A 429 11.89 17.46 16.87
N ALA A 430 12.01 17.94 18.10
CA ALA A 430 12.63 17.24 19.22
C ALA A 430 11.56 16.77 20.20
N GLY A 431 11.10 15.52 20.05
CA GLY A 431 9.83 15.12 20.65
C GLY A 431 8.66 15.91 20.03
N PRO A 432 7.76 16.53 20.81
CA PRO A 432 6.68 17.34 20.25
C PRO A 432 7.14 18.74 19.82
N ASP A 433 8.31 19.21 20.26
CA ASP A 433 8.73 20.60 20.13
C ASP A 433 9.40 20.85 18.77
N CYS A 434 8.86 21.76 17.97
CA CYS A 434 9.52 22.23 16.76
C CYS A 434 10.70 23.13 17.14
N VAL A 435 11.92 22.63 17.00
CA VAL A 435 13.16 23.34 17.39
C VAL A 435 13.83 24.08 16.25
N TYR A 436 13.44 23.79 15.00
CA TYR A 436 13.91 24.47 13.80
C TYR A 436 12.78 24.56 12.79
N CYS A 437 12.57 25.74 12.20
CA CYS A 437 11.63 25.98 11.12
C CYS A 437 12.14 27.16 10.28
N GLU A 438 12.74 26.87 9.13
CA GLU A 438 13.26 27.91 8.23
C GLU A 438 13.01 27.56 6.77
N GLN A 439 12.77 28.62 5.98
CA GLN A 439 12.66 28.53 4.54
C GLN A 439 14.04 28.30 3.90
N GLN A 440 14.12 27.37 2.94
CA GLN A 440 15.33 27.02 2.19
C GLN A 440 15.29 27.52 0.75
#